data_AF-A0ABD5LHM5-F1
#
_entry.id   AF-A0ABD5LHM5-F1
#
_cell.length_a   1.000
_cell.length_b   1.000
_cell.length_c   1.000
_cell.angle_alpha   90.00
_cell.angle_beta   90.00
_cell.angle_gamma   90.00
#
_symmetry.space_group_name_H-M   'P 1'
#
loop_
_entity.id
_entity.type
_entity.pdbx_description
1 polymer ?
#
loop_
_entity_poly.entity_id
_entity_poly.type
_entity_poly.pdbx_seq_one_letter_code
_entity_poly.pdbx_strand_id
1 'polypeptide(L)'
;MTAGLVAVAPVANANPKMVVDVKTGKVISHQEAFRKWYPASLTKLMTAYIAFSQMKAGKISPQTEVVMSKKAADQPASKMYFKPGQKLTMDSALKLLLIKSANDIAVAIAETIGGTSDNFVAQMNAQAQRLGMSSTRYINANGLPGKGQYTTARDLALLALIIKREFPEYAHYFSLEGVSTGKKNYANFNMLVGRFDGADGMKTGFICASGFNQVSSAVRNGRSVITVVLGADSLAGRTDQSADLLQMGLTAPSGQGVSLASLAPYGDTGDVNDVSAEICNPKAAKVRSESRDEAGRMVIHSPYVQEMTRPPEYSFAGLIPGSETVAVNAAKGAGKGELANVPIPIPRPTF
;
A
#
# COMPACT_ATOMS: atom_id res chain seq x y z
N MET A 1 -23.04 -23.70 48.40
CA MET A 1 -22.51 -23.81 47.04
C MET A 1 -22.21 -22.41 46.52
N THR A 2 -20.94 -22.00 46.54
CA THR A 2 -20.49 -20.70 46.04
C THR A 2 -20.29 -20.77 44.54
N ALA A 3 -21.19 -20.15 43.77
CA ALA A 3 -21.05 -19.99 42.34
C ALA A 3 -19.93 -18.96 42.06
N GLY A 4 -18.82 -19.45 41.50
CA GLY A 4 -17.74 -18.58 41.02
C GLY A 4 -18.15 -17.86 39.74
N LEU A 5 -18.12 -16.53 39.77
CA LEU A 5 -18.12 -15.71 38.55
C LEU A 5 -16.83 -16.03 37.78
N VAL A 6 -16.95 -16.74 36.66
CA VAL A 6 -15.87 -16.82 35.67
C VAL A 6 -15.88 -15.51 34.90
N ALA A 7 -15.00 -14.59 35.31
CA ALA A 7 -14.67 -13.43 34.49
C ALA A 7 -13.94 -13.92 33.24
N VAL A 8 -14.65 -13.98 32.11
CA VAL A 8 -14.00 -14.16 30.80
C VAL A 8 -13.27 -12.86 30.52
N ALA A 9 -11.95 -12.87 30.72
CA ALA A 9 -11.11 -11.74 30.29
C ALA A 9 -11.39 -11.49 28.80
N PRO A 10 -11.64 -10.25 28.37
CA PRO A 10 -11.66 -9.96 26.95
C PRO A 10 -10.31 -10.41 26.40
N VAL A 11 -10.33 -11.32 25.41
CA VAL A 11 -9.11 -11.70 24.70
C VAL A 11 -8.56 -10.39 24.15
N ALA A 12 -7.46 -9.91 24.74
CA ALA A 12 -6.84 -8.66 24.33
C ALA A 12 -6.35 -8.88 22.90
N ASN A 13 -7.16 -8.45 21.93
CA ASN A 13 -6.84 -8.59 20.52
C ASN A 13 -5.57 -7.77 20.26
N ALA A 14 -4.54 -8.46 19.77
CA ALA A 14 -3.29 -7.85 19.40
C ALA A 14 -3.53 -6.73 18.40
N ASN A 15 -3.11 -5.51 18.74
CA ASN A 15 -3.30 -4.33 17.91
C ASN A 15 -2.03 -3.47 17.97
N PRO A 16 -0.93 -3.93 17.32
CA PRO A 16 0.34 -3.22 17.35
C PRO A 16 0.22 -1.80 16.83
N LYS A 17 0.76 -0.86 17.60
CA LYS A 17 0.70 0.58 17.30
C LYS A 17 2.04 1.25 17.50
N MET A 18 2.29 2.30 16.74
CA MET A 18 3.45 3.15 16.93
C MET A 18 3.18 4.59 16.48
N VAL A 19 3.78 5.54 17.18
CA VAL A 19 3.77 6.97 16.85
C VAL A 19 5.19 7.50 16.92
N VAL A 20 5.64 8.15 15.85
CA VAL A 20 7.02 8.64 15.68
C VAL A 20 7.02 10.07 15.21
N ASP A 21 7.86 10.91 15.82
CA ASP A 21 8.17 12.24 15.29
C ASP A 21 9.19 12.14 14.15
N VAL A 22 8.87 12.71 12.99
CA VAL A 22 9.67 12.57 11.78
C VAL A 22 10.99 13.34 11.87
N LYS A 23 11.00 14.52 12.52
CA LYS A 23 12.20 15.36 12.58
C LYS A 23 13.27 14.76 13.47
N THR A 24 12.90 14.32 14.67
CA THR A 24 13.80 13.77 15.68
C THR A 24 14.00 12.26 15.55
N GLY A 25 13.04 11.55 14.93
CA GLY A 25 13.04 10.09 14.86
C GLY A 25 12.74 9.42 16.21
N LYS A 26 12.25 10.19 17.18
CA LYS A 26 11.90 9.70 18.51
C LYS A 26 10.52 9.08 18.53
N VAL A 27 10.40 8.01 19.30
CA VAL A 27 9.13 7.32 19.55
C VAL A 27 8.34 8.14 20.57
N ILE A 28 7.12 8.52 20.19
CA ILE A 28 6.17 9.25 21.05
C ILE A 28 5.35 8.26 21.86
N SER A 29 4.87 7.19 21.21
CA SER A 29 4.04 6.15 21.83
C SER A 29 4.18 4.86 21.04
N HIS A 30 4.07 3.71 21.71
CA HIS A 30 4.07 2.41 21.05
C HIS A 30 3.35 1.34 21.89
N GLN A 31 2.80 0.35 21.21
CA GLN A 31 2.17 -0.84 21.79
C GLN A 31 2.54 -2.04 20.92
N GLU A 32 3.00 -3.14 21.55
CA GLU A 32 3.39 -4.37 20.86
C GLU A 32 4.27 -4.13 19.60
N ALA A 33 5.17 -3.15 19.69
CA ALA A 33 5.91 -2.60 18.56
C ALA A 33 6.69 -3.63 17.74
N PHE A 34 7.14 -4.70 18.40
CA PHE A 34 7.96 -5.79 17.86
C PHE A 34 7.18 -7.06 17.58
N ARG A 35 5.86 -7.07 17.81
CA ARG A 35 5.01 -8.22 17.49
C ARG A 35 5.00 -8.44 15.98
N LYS A 36 5.33 -9.67 15.57
CA LYS A 36 5.33 -10.03 14.15
C LYS A 36 3.90 -10.06 13.62
N TRP A 37 3.73 -9.45 12.45
CA TRP A 37 2.44 -9.27 11.81
C TRP A 37 2.53 -9.50 10.31
N TYR A 38 1.43 -9.93 9.69
CA TYR A 38 1.35 -9.97 8.24
C TYR A 38 1.25 -8.54 7.68
N PRO A 39 2.16 -8.10 6.79
CA PRO A 39 2.19 -6.72 6.31
C PRO A 39 0.98 -6.35 5.43
N ALA A 40 0.36 -7.34 4.78
CA ALA A 40 -0.59 -7.11 3.70
C ALA A 40 -0.02 -6.09 2.68
N SER A 41 -0.88 -5.26 2.08
CA SER A 41 -0.45 -4.23 1.13
C SER A 41 0.46 -3.13 1.69
N LEU A 42 0.77 -3.09 3.00
CA LEU A 42 1.83 -2.22 3.52
C LEU A 42 3.20 -2.59 2.94
N THR A 43 3.37 -3.83 2.47
CA THR A 43 4.51 -4.30 1.67
C THR A 43 4.85 -3.37 0.50
N LYS A 44 3.83 -2.75 -0.11
CA LYS A 44 4.02 -1.85 -1.25
C LYS A 44 4.79 -0.57 -0.90
N LEU A 45 4.93 -0.22 0.39
CA LEU A 45 5.85 0.82 0.82
C LEU A 45 7.30 0.46 0.51
N MET A 46 7.72 -0.79 0.67
CA MET A 46 9.07 -1.24 0.30
C MET A 46 9.23 -1.25 -1.22
N THR A 47 8.20 -1.67 -1.96
CA THR A 47 8.19 -1.59 -3.42
C THR A 47 8.37 -0.14 -3.91
N ALA A 48 7.64 0.81 -3.31
CA ALA A 48 7.80 2.24 -3.59
C ALA A 48 9.17 2.77 -3.16
N TYR A 49 9.68 2.37 -1.98
CA TYR A 49 11.02 2.74 -1.49
C TYR A 49 12.11 2.40 -2.51
N ILE A 50 12.10 1.18 -3.05
CA ILE A 50 13.08 0.77 -4.05
C ILE A 50 12.92 1.57 -5.34
N ALA A 51 11.69 1.78 -5.82
CA ALA A 51 11.45 2.59 -7.01
C ALA A 51 11.95 4.03 -6.84
N PHE A 52 11.67 4.66 -5.70
CA PHE A 52 12.15 6.00 -5.36
C PHE A 52 13.68 6.06 -5.27
N SER A 53 14.30 5.07 -4.64
CA SER A 53 15.76 4.97 -4.56
C SER A 53 16.40 4.87 -5.94
N GLN A 54 15.82 4.08 -6.84
CA GLN A 54 16.33 3.91 -8.20
C GLN A 54 16.08 5.15 -9.08
N MET A 55 14.96 5.86 -8.89
CA MET A 55 14.71 7.16 -9.55
C MET A 55 15.68 8.24 -9.04
N LYS A 56 15.89 8.33 -7.73
CA LYS A 56 16.84 9.27 -7.13
C LYS A 56 18.29 9.01 -7.60
N ALA A 57 18.63 7.74 -7.83
CA ALA A 57 19.92 7.33 -8.39
C ALA A 57 20.02 7.50 -9.92
N GLY A 58 18.97 8.00 -10.60
CA GLY A 58 18.96 8.21 -12.05
C GLY A 58 18.92 6.94 -12.90
N LYS A 59 18.65 5.76 -12.31
CA LYS A 59 18.63 4.48 -13.02
C LYS A 59 17.31 4.22 -13.75
N ILE A 60 16.23 4.80 -13.24
CA ILE A 60 14.91 4.84 -13.86
C ILE A 60 14.36 6.27 -13.73
N SER A 61 13.29 6.58 -14.45
CA SER A 61 12.61 7.87 -14.39
C SER A 61 11.11 7.67 -14.25
N PRO A 62 10.34 8.73 -13.96
CA PRO A 62 8.88 8.68 -14.00
C PRO A 62 8.32 8.18 -15.34
N GLN A 63 9.08 8.35 -16.44
CA GLN A 63 8.72 7.93 -17.80
C GLN A 63 9.15 6.51 -18.15
N THR A 64 9.92 5.81 -17.28
CA THR A 64 10.29 4.42 -17.51
C THR A 64 9.04 3.57 -17.76
N GLU A 65 9.05 2.81 -18.85
CA GLU A 65 7.96 1.91 -19.19
C GLU A 65 7.89 0.73 -18.20
N VAL A 66 6.72 0.53 -17.63
CA VAL A 66 6.36 -0.65 -16.86
C VAL A 66 5.48 -1.51 -17.74
N VAL A 67 5.94 -2.73 -18.05
CA VAL A 67 5.23 -3.65 -18.94
C VAL A 67 4.45 -4.65 -18.11
N MET A 68 3.16 -4.82 -18.42
CA MET A 68 2.33 -5.85 -17.80
C MET A 68 2.75 -7.23 -18.33
N SER A 69 3.36 -8.05 -17.49
CA SER A 69 3.62 -9.45 -17.82
C SER A 69 2.35 -10.31 -17.61
N LYS A 70 2.40 -11.56 -18.09
CA LYS A 70 1.37 -12.56 -17.76
C LYS A 70 1.29 -12.80 -16.25
N LYS A 71 2.44 -12.93 -15.58
CA LYS A 71 2.53 -13.12 -14.13
C LYS A 71 1.92 -11.96 -13.35
N ALA A 72 2.14 -10.73 -13.82
CA ALA A 72 1.52 -9.53 -13.25
C ALA A 72 0.00 -9.54 -13.44
N ALA A 73 -0.49 -9.76 -14.67
CA ALA A 73 -1.93 -9.78 -14.96
C ALA A 73 -2.69 -10.88 -14.20
N ASP A 74 -2.03 -12.02 -13.92
CA ASP A 74 -2.59 -13.17 -13.22
C ASP A 74 -2.71 -12.97 -11.70
N GLN A 75 -2.21 -11.86 -11.15
CA GLN A 75 -2.33 -11.61 -9.70
C GLN A 75 -3.80 -11.54 -9.23
N PRO A 76 -4.11 -11.98 -8.00
CA PRO A 76 -5.40 -11.76 -7.36
C PRO A 76 -5.73 -10.27 -7.16
N ALA A 77 -7.02 -9.92 -7.11
CA ALA A 77 -7.47 -8.57 -6.78
C ALA A 77 -7.12 -8.19 -5.33
N SER A 78 -6.92 -6.92 -4.96
CA SER A 78 -7.06 -5.66 -5.72
C SER A 78 -6.09 -5.56 -6.90
N LYS A 79 -6.60 -5.29 -8.10
CA LYS A 79 -5.81 -5.16 -9.34
C LYS A 79 -6.44 -4.20 -10.35
N MET A 80 -5.74 -3.90 -11.43
CA MET A 80 -6.17 -3.01 -12.53
C MET A 80 -6.72 -3.76 -13.75
N TYR A 81 -6.42 -5.05 -13.88
CA TYR A 81 -6.88 -5.91 -14.98
C TYR A 81 -6.34 -5.48 -16.35
N PHE A 82 -5.18 -4.82 -16.37
CA PHE A 82 -4.46 -4.58 -17.61
C PHE A 82 -3.96 -5.92 -18.19
N LYS A 83 -4.04 -6.04 -19.51
CA LYS A 83 -3.67 -7.25 -20.25
C LYS A 83 -2.15 -7.36 -20.38
N PRO A 84 -1.62 -8.59 -20.52
CA PRO A 84 -0.20 -8.78 -20.84
C PRO A 84 0.22 -7.98 -22.09
N GLY A 85 1.39 -7.38 -22.06
CA GLY A 85 1.94 -6.53 -23.13
C GLY A 85 1.57 -5.05 -23.04
N GLN A 86 0.48 -4.70 -22.34
CA GLN A 86 0.11 -3.30 -22.12
C GLN A 86 1.15 -2.58 -21.26
N LYS A 87 1.33 -1.28 -21.50
CA LYS A 87 2.37 -0.48 -20.85
C LYS A 87 1.81 0.73 -20.14
N LEU A 88 2.46 1.11 -19.05
CA LEU A 88 2.21 2.34 -18.31
C LEU A 88 3.55 2.98 -17.95
N THR A 89 3.56 4.27 -17.65
CA THR A 89 4.75 4.93 -17.10
C THR A 89 4.95 4.53 -15.64
N MET A 90 6.18 4.59 -15.13
CA MET A 90 6.48 4.38 -13.71
C MET A 90 5.68 5.32 -12.81
N ASP A 91 5.45 6.56 -13.24
CA ASP A 91 4.56 7.52 -12.56
C ASP A 91 3.13 6.97 -12.39
N SER A 92 2.50 6.54 -13.48
CA SER A 92 1.18 5.90 -13.45
C SER A 92 1.21 4.63 -12.59
N ALA A 93 2.28 3.85 -12.67
CA ALA A 93 2.43 2.62 -11.91
C ALA A 93 2.48 2.90 -10.40
N LEU A 94 3.26 3.88 -9.95
CA LEU A 94 3.37 4.28 -8.55
C LEU A 94 2.05 4.84 -8.01
N LYS A 95 1.34 5.65 -8.80
CA LYS A 95 -0.01 6.14 -8.47
C LYS A 95 -0.98 4.97 -8.26
N LEU A 96 -1.04 4.01 -9.18
CA LEU A 96 -1.92 2.84 -9.07
C LEU A 96 -1.50 1.88 -7.93
N LEU A 97 -0.19 1.76 -7.68
CA LEU A 97 0.39 0.99 -6.59
C LEU A 97 -0.03 1.55 -5.21
N LEU A 98 0.08 2.87 -5.03
CA LEU A 98 -0.11 3.49 -3.71
C LEU A 98 -1.59 3.77 -3.42
N ILE A 99 -2.35 4.24 -4.41
CA ILE A 99 -3.73 4.70 -4.24
C ILE A 99 -4.72 3.54 -4.37
N LYS A 100 -4.66 2.78 -5.48
CA LYS A 100 -5.54 1.62 -5.73
C LYS A 100 -4.97 0.32 -5.14
N SER A 101 -3.75 0.35 -4.60
CA SER A 101 -3.13 -0.81 -3.95
C SER A 101 -3.05 -2.03 -4.87
N ALA A 102 -2.84 -1.81 -6.17
CA ALA A 102 -2.98 -2.83 -7.20
C ALA A 102 -1.84 -3.86 -7.16
N ASN A 103 -2.19 -5.15 -7.06
CA ASN A 103 -1.26 -6.28 -6.92
C ASN A 103 -0.53 -6.61 -8.23
N ASP A 104 -1.24 -6.49 -9.35
CA ASP A 104 -0.69 -6.67 -10.70
C ASP A 104 0.38 -5.62 -10.99
N ILE A 105 0.10 -4.36 -10.68
CA ILE A 105 1.06 -3.26 -10.83
C ILE A 105 2.31 -3.44 -9.95
N ALA A 106 2.13 -3.93 -8.72
CA ALA A 106 3.27 -4.21 -7.84
C ALA A 106 4.22 -5.27 -8.42
N VAL A 107 3.69 -6.32 -9.05
CA VAL A 107 4.50 -7.34 -9.72
C VAL A 107 5.15 -6.77 -10.99
N ALA A 108 4.43 -5.97 -11.77
CA ALA A 108 5.00 -5.33 -12.96
C ALA A 108 6.16 -4.37 -12.62
N ILE A 109 6.03 -3.56 -11.56
CA ILE A 109 7.12 -2.72 -11.04
C ILE A 109 8.31 -3.60 -10.60
N ALA A 110 8.04 -4.67 -9.87
CA ALA A 110 9.07 -5.58 -9.39
C ALA A 110 9.87 -6.22 -10.54
N GLU A 111 9.19 -6.67 -11.59
CA GLU A 111 9.83 -7.22 -12.79
C GLU A 111 10.60 -6.15 -13.57
N THR A 112 10.06 -4.93 -13.66
CA THR A 112 10.74 -3.81 -14.34
C THR A 112 12.05 -3.43 -13.65
N ILE A 113 12.08 -3.39 -12.32
CA ILE A 113 13.27 -2.98 -11.55
C ILE A 113 14.23 -4.15 -11.28
N GLY A 114 13.70 -5.32 -10.93
CA GLY A 114 14.49 -6.49 -10.54
C GLY A 114 14.87 -7.41 -11.70
N GLY A 115 14.30 -7.20 -12.89
CA GLY A 115 14.32 -8.14 -14.02
C GLY A 115 13.40 -9.34 -13.80
N THR A 116 13.34 -9.87 -12.57
CA THR A 116 12.40 -10.90 -12.12
C THR A 116 11.81 -10.54 -10.76
N SER A 117 10.64 -11.07 -10.43
CA SER A 117 10.06 -10.85 -9.09
C SER A 117 10.95 -11.41 -7.98
N ASP A 118 11.66 -12.51 -8.22
CA ASP A 118 12.48 -13.17 -7.20
C ASP A 118 13.72 -12.33 -6.87
N ASN A 119 14.37 -11.77 -7.90
CA ASN A 119 15.44 -10.80 -7.73
C ASN A 119 14.95 -9.55 -6.99
N PHE A 120 13.76 -9.06 -7.31
CA PHE A 120 13.17 -7.93 -6.60
C PHE A 120 12.91 -8.25 -5.13
N VAL A 121 12.38 -9.44 -4.81
CA VAL A 121 12.19 -9.89 -3.41
C VAL A 121 13.53 -10.01 -2.67
N ALA A 122 14.58 -10.49 -3.33
CA ALA A 122 15.93 -10.47 -2.75
C ALA A 122 16.40 -9.04 -2.44
N GLN A 123 16.16 -8.09 -3.36
CA GLN A 123 16.43 -6.66 -3.12
C GLN A 123 15.61 -6.11 -1.96
N MET A 124 14.31 -6.43 -1.86
CA MET A 124 13.45 -5.99 -0.75
C MET A 124 14.00 -6.43 0.60
N ASN A 125 14.43 -7.68 0.72
CA ASN A 125 14.99 -8.20 1.97
C ASN A 125 16.37 -7.62 2.28
N ALA A 126 17.23 -7.43 1.27
CA ALA A 126 18.50 -6.74 1.43
C ALA A 126 18.32 -5.29 1.89
N GLN A 127 17.34 -4.57 1.34
CA GLN A 127 17.00 -3.22 1.79
C GLN A 127 16.42 -3.24 3.21
N ALA A 128 15.51 -4.16 3.54
CA ALA A 128 14.98 -4.29 4.90
C ALA A 128 16.13 -4.43 5.92
N GLN A 129 17.09 -5.32 5.65
CA GLN A 129 18.27 -5.49 6.50
C GLN A 129 19.12 -4.22 6.58
N ARG A 130 19.44 -3.58 5.43
CA ARG A 130 20.24 -2.35 5.37
C ARG A 130 19.61 -1.20 6.15
N LEU A 131 18.28 -1.08 6.10
CA LEU A 131 17.53 -0.05 6.81
C LEU A 131 17.36 -0.36 8.30
N GLY A 132 17.80 -1.53 8.77
CA GLY A 132 17.66 -1.97 10.14
C GLY A 132 16.27 -2.50 10.48
N MET A 133 15.46 -2.89 9.49
CA MET A 133 14.17 -3.57 9.68
C MET A 133 14.39 -5.05 10.06
N SER A 134 14.95 -5.27 11.25
CA SER A 134 15.44 -6.57 11.72
C SER A 134 14.36 -7.63 11.95
N SER A 135 13.08 -7.26 11.90
CA SER A 135 11.95 -8.16 12.10
C SER A 135 10.98 -8.07 10.93
N THR A 136 11.53 -8.00 9.72
CA THR A 136 10.77 -7.99 8.47
C THR A 136 11.35 -8.97 7.46
N ARG A 137 10.47 -9.74 6.82
CA ARG A 137 10.79 -10.59 5.68
C ARG A 137 9.69 -10.48 4.62
N TYR A 138 10.08 -10.15 3.41
CA TYR A 138 9.21 -10.10 2.25
C TYR A 138 9.35 -11.38 1.42
N ILE A 139 8.24 -11.85 0.84
CA ILE A 139 8.23 -12.98 -0.09
C ILE A 139 7.69 -12.59 -1.48
N ASN A 140 7.09 -11.40 -1.59
CA ASN A 140 6.55 -10.85 -2.82
C ASN A 140 6.47 -9.31 -2.71
N ALA A 141 6.20 -8.63 -3.82
CA ALA A 141 6.18 -7.16 -3.90
C ALA A 141 4.82 -6.53 -3.54
N ASN A 142 3.78 -7.34 -3.30
CA ASN A 142 2.41 -6.86 -3.16
C ASN A 142 1.79 -7.11 -1.79
N GLY A 143 2.37 -8.00 -0.99
CA GLY A 143 1.92 -8.36 0.34
C GLY A 143 0.80 -9.39 0.41
N LEU A 144 0.54 -10.12 -0.68
CA LEU A 144 -0.34 -11.30 -0.62
C LEU A 144 0.23 -12.33 0.37
N PRO A 145 -0.63 -13.07 1.10
CA PRO A 145 -0.19 -13.95 2.17
C PRO A 145 0.65 -15.11 1.64
N GLY A 146 1.56 -15.58 2.48
CA GLY A 146 2.36 -16.77 2.24
C GLY A 146 3.35 -17.02 3.36
N LYS A 147 3.85 -18.26 3.44
CA LYS A 147 4.72 -18.71 4.52
C LYS A 147 5.99 -17.85 4.61
N GLY A 148 6.30 -17.39 5.82
CA GLY A 148 7.53 -16.66 6.11
C GLY A 148 7.49 -15.16 5.81
N GLN A 149 6.34 -14.60 5.41
CA GLN A 149 6.18 -13.16 5.26
C GLN A 149 5.72 -12.52 6.57
N TYR A 150 6.45 -11.51 7.04
CA TYR A 150 6.10 -10.77 8.25
C TYR A 150 6.78 -9.40 8.29
N THR A 151 6.28 -8.54 9.14
CA THR A 151 6.88 -7.26 9.54
C THR A 151 6.48 -6.94 10.98
N THR A 152 6.80 -5.75 11.48
CA THR A 152 6.37 -5.23 12.78
C THR A 152 5.92 -3.78 12.66
N ALA A 153 5.22 -3.26 13.67
CA ALA A 153 4.85 -1.84 13.70
C ALA A 153 6.10 -0.95 13.71
N ARG A 154 7.14 -1.37 14.44
CA ARG A 154 8.45 -0.69 14.50
C ARG A 154 9.10 -0.60 13.13
N ASP A 155 9.20 -1.70 12.41
CA ASP A 155 9.89 -1.72 11.12
C ASP A 155 9.14 -0.92 10.05
N LEU A 156 7.81 -0.99 10.04
CA LEU A 156 6.99 -0.16 9.16
C LEU A 156 7.12 1.33 9.48
N ALA A 157 7.18 1.71 10.76
CA ALA A 157 7.44 3.09 11.16
C ALA A 157 8.82 3.56 10.70
N LEU A 158 9.83 2.68 10.78
CA LEU A 158 11.18 2.99 10.32
C LEU A 158 11.24 3.19 8.80
N LEU A 159 10.61 2.29 8.04
CA LEU A 159 10.50 2.44 6.59
C LEU A 159 9.81 3.75 6.20
N ALA A 160 8.69 4.08 6.84
CA ALA A 160 7.97 5.33 6.59
C ALA A 160 8.82 6.57 6.95
N LEU A 161 9.53 6.53 8.08
CA LEU A 161 10.43 7.60 8.52
C LEU A 161 11.51 7.85 7.48
N ILE A 162 12.12 6.78 6.97
CA ILE A 162 13.17 6.86 5.95
C ILE A 162 12.58 7.38 4.64
N ILE A 163 11.42 6.89 4.19
CA ILE A 163 10.78 7.39 2.97
C ILE A 163 10.57 8.91 3.06
N LYS A 164 10.02 9.41 4.17
CA LYS A 164 9.77 10.85 4.33
C LYS A 164 11.05 11.69 4.35
N ARG A 165 12.15 11.16 4.89
CA ARG A 165 13.43 11.87 5.00
C ARG A 165 14.26 11.81 3.73
N GLU A 166 14.32 10.64 3.09
CA GLU A 166 15.16 10.42 1.92
C GLU A 166 14.50 10.87 0.62
N PHE A 167 13.17 10.90 0.55
CA PHE A 167 12.41 11.15 -0.68
C PHE A 167 11.29 12.20 -0.54
N PRO A 168 11.54 13.39 0.03
CA PRO A 168 10.52 14.44 0.11
C PRO A 168 9.96 14.83 -1.27
N GLU A 169 10.74 14.72 -2.35
CA GLU A 169 10.33 15.00 -3.72
C GLU A 169 9.19 14.07 -4.23
N TYR A 170 9.06 12.87 -3.66
CA TYR A 170 8.04 11.89 -4.03
C TYR A 170 6.86 11.86 -3.04
N ALA A 171 6.80 12.77 -2.07
CA ALA A 171 5.74 12.81 -1.07
C ALA A 171 4.33 12.95 -1.70
N HIS A 172 4.23 13.63 -2.83
CA HIS A 172 2.99 13.88 -3.55
C HIS A 172 2.23 12.60 -3.94
N TYR A 173 2.90 11.46 -4.13
CA TYR A 173 2.23 10.20 -4.45
C TYR A 173 1.34 9.70 -3.31
N PHE A 174 1.69 9.99 -2.05
CA PHE A 174 0.97 9.50 -0.88
C PHE A 174 -0.24 10.36 -0.51
N SER A 175 -0.24 11.63 -0.93
CA SER A 175 -1.29 12.61 -0.63
C SER A 175 -2.38 12.71 -1.71
N LEU A 176 -2.32 11.89 -2.77
CA LEU A 176 -3.38 11.90 -3.80
C LEU A 176 -4.71 11.43 -3.21
N GLU A 177 -5.78 12.18 -3.45
CA GLU A 177 -7.13 11.85 -3.01
C GLU A 177 -7.77 10.73 -3.87
N GLY A 178 -7.30 10.58 -5.11
CA GLY A 178 -7.70 9.51 -6.01
C GLY A 178 -6.88 9.48 -7.29
N VAL A 179 -7.10 8.43 -8.08
CA VAL A 179 -6.51 8.27 -9.41
C VAL A 179 -7.57 7.93 -10.47
N SER A 180 -7.38 8.41 -11.70
CA SER A 180 -8.25 8.12 -12.84
C SER A 180 -7.47 7.44 -13.96
N THR A 181 -8.05 6.38 -14.53
CA THR A 181 -7.53 5.76 -15.75
C THR A 181 -8.09 6.41 -17.03
N GLY A 182 -8.85 7.49 -16.91
CA GLY A 182 -9.69 8.06 -17.98
C GLY A 182 -10.99 7.28 -18.23
N LYS A 183 -11.04 6.00 -17.86
CA LYS A 183 -12.25 5.15 -17.93
C LYS A 183 -12.95 5.00 -16.58
N LYS A 184 -12.17 5.00 -15.49
CA LYS A 184 -12.68 4.80 -14.14
C LYS A 184 -11.87 5.59 -13.13
N ASN A 185 -12.58 6.15 -12.15
CA ASN A 185 -12.01 6.81 -10.99
C ASN A 185 -11.89 5.83 -9.82
N TYR A 186 -10.77 5.91 -9.12
CA TYR A 186 -10.46 5.10 -7.94
C TYR A 186 -10.06 6.05 -6.81
N ALA A 187 -10.94 6.18 -5.82
CA ALA A 187 -10.64 6.94 -4.62
C ALA A 187 -9.53 6.26 -3.81
N ASN A 188 -8.77 7.06 -3.06
CA ASN A 188 -7.75 6.54 -2.15
C ASN A 188 -8.41 5.72 -1.02
N PHE A 189 -7.85 4.55 -0.72
CA PHE A 189 -8.29 3.73 0.42
C PHE A 189 -7.93 4.33 1.78
N ASN A 190 -6.98 5.27 1.81
CA ASN A 190 -6.64 6.02 3.02
C ASN A 190 -7.68 7.13 3.23
N MET A 191 -8.63 6.87 4.11
CA MET A 191 -9.71 7.80 4.44
C MET A 191 -9.24 9.05 5.19
N LEU A 192 -7.98 9.14 5.63
CA LEU A 192 -7.47 10.36 6.25
C LEU A 192 -7.13 11.45 5.23
N VAL A 193 -6.74 11.08 4.00
CA VAL A 193 -6.38 12.04 2.96
C VAL A 193 -7.62 12.85 2.55
N GLY A 194 -7.51 14.18 2.66
CA GLY A 194 -8.59 15.13 2.44
C GLY A 194 -9.58 15.26 3.61
N ARG A 195 -9.42 14.49 4.69
CA ARG A 195 -10.40 14.41 5.80
C ARG A 195 -9.80 14.67 7.18
N PHE A 196 -8.51 14.42 7.37
CA PHE A 196 -7.78 14.76 8.58
C PHE A 196 -6.84 15.92 8.27
N ASP A 197 -6.88 16.97 9.10
CA ASP A 197 -6.08 18.18 8.90
C ASP A 197 -4.58 17.86 8.91
N GLY A 198 -3.91 18.20 7.81
CA GLY A 198 -2.49 17.93 7.57
C GLY A 198 -2.14 16.51 7.12
N ALA A 199 -3.11 15.61 6.88
CA ALA A 199 -2.81 14.25 6.42
C ALA A 199 -2.13 14.23 5.04
N ASP A 200 -0.99 13.54 4.95
CA ASP A 200 -0.15 13.49 3.75
C ASP A 200 0.28 12.05 3.36
N GLY A 201 -0.34 11.02 3.95
CA GLY A 201 -0.09 9.63 3.58
C GLY A 201 -0.51 8.59 4.62
N MET A 202 -0.09 7.32 4.49
CA MET A 202 0.74 6.79 3.41
C MET A 202 0.11 5.57 2.75
N LYS A 203 -0.12 4.48 3.50
CA LYS A 203 -0.55 3.21 2.92
C LYS A 203 -1.45 2.41 3.85
N THR A 204 -2.49 1.83 3.27
CA THR A 204 -3.38 0.86 3.93
C THR A 204 -3.06 -0.58 3.50
N GLY A 205 -3.45 -1.55 4.31
CA GLY A 205 -3.36 -2.98 4.00
C GLY A 205 -4.48 -3.77 4.66
N PHE A 206 -4.95 -4.81 3.98
CA PHE A 206 -5.92 -5.75 4.52
C PHE A 206 -5.72 -7.12 3.88
N ILE A 207 -5.64 -8.14 4.72
CA ILE A 207 -5.95 -9.53 4.43
C ILE A 207 -6.63 -10.09 5.69
N CYS A 208 -7.35 -11.21 5.57
CA CYS A 208 -8.00 -11.84 6.73
C CYS A 208 -7.01 -12.08 7.87
N ALA A 209 -5.83 -12.62 7.57
CA ALA A 209 -4.82 -12.95 8.56
C ALA A 209 -4.19 -11.75 9.27
N SER A 210 -4.35 -10.53 8.75
CA SER A 210 -3.74 -9.33 9.32
C SER A 210 -4.73 -8.34 9.92
N GLY A 211 -6.04 -8.51 9.69
CA GLY A 211 -6.99 -7.42 9.91
C GLY A 211 -6.69 -6.20 9.04
N PHE A 212 -7.21 -5.05 9.46
CA PHE A 212 -7.11 -3.77 8.77
C PHE A 212 -5.90 -2.97 9.30
N ASN A 213 -4.93 -2.69 8.42
CA ASN A 213 -3.65 -2.08 8.77
C ASN A 213 -3.46 -0.73 8.07
N GLN A 214 -2.78 0.22 8.73
CA GLN A 214 -2.46 1.53 8.16
C GLN A 214 -1.13 2.05 8.67
N VAL A 215 -0.33 2.58 7.74
CA VAL A 215 0.76 3.53 8.03
C VAL A 215 0.26 4.89 7.58
N SER A 216 0.19 5.84 8.50
CA SER A 216 -0.30 7.20 8.25
C SER A 216 0.78 8.23 8.51
N SER A 217 0.64 9.39 7.89
CA SER A 217 1.47 10.56 8.17
C SER A 217 0.64 11.83 8.09
N ALA A 218 1.03 12.82 8.88
CA ALA A 218 0.48 14.17 8.81
C ALA A 218 1.50 15.23 9.22
N VAL A 219 1.30 16.45 8.69
CA VAL A 219 2.11 17.63 8.98
C VAL A 219 1.19 18.78 9.39
N ARG A 220 1.41 19.37 10.57
CA ARG A 220 0.75 20.60 11.03
C ARG A 220 1.76 21.51 11.71
N ASN A 221 1.74 22.81 11.37
CA ASN A 221 2.61 23.83 11.98
C ASN A 221 4.09 23.43 12.01
N GLY A 222 4.59 22.80 10.94
CA GLY A 222 5.98 22.31 10.82
C GLY A 222 6.30 21.03 11.62
N ARG A 223 5.36 20.50 12.41
CA ARG A 223 5.48 19.20 13.08
C ARG A 223 5.01 18.10 12.13
N SER A 224 5.84 17.08 11.93
CA SER A 224 5.53 15.93 11.08
C SER A 224 5.58 14.63 11.88
N VAL A 225 4.52 13.82 11.78
CA VAL A 225 4.29 12.62 12.59
C VAL A 225 3.91 11.45 11.69
N ILE A 226 4.42 10.26 12.04
CA ILE A 226 4.03 8.98 11.45
C ILE A 226 3.30 8.15 12.49
N THR A 227 2.25 7.46 12.07
CA THR A 227 1.59 6.43 12.88
C THR A 227 1.53 5.10 12.15
N VAL A 228 1.54 4.02 12.93
CA VAL A 228 1.29 2.66 12.45
C VAL A 228 0.19 2.05 13.31
N VAL A 229 -0.81 1.45 12.67
CA VAL A 229 -1.89 0.68 13.30
C VAL A 229 -1.99 -0.65 12.54
N LEU A 230 -1.86 -1.77 13.24
CA LEU A 230 -1.97 -3.12 12.68
C LEU A 230 -3.09 -3.89 13.39
N GLY A 231 -3.90 -4.63 12.63
CA GLY A 231 -4.89 -5.54 13.22
C GLY A 231 -6.19 -4.90 13.66
N ALA A 232 -6.58 -3.74 13.12
CA ALA A 232 -7.92 -3.21 13.38
C ALA A 232 -9.01 -4.14 12.79
N ASP A 233 -10.20 -4.08 13.35
CA ASP A 233 -11.33 -4.96 13.02
C ASP A 233 -12.09 -4.58 11.74
N SER A 234 -11.95 -3.32 11.33
CA SER A 234 -12.72 -2.68 10.29
C SER A 234 -11.95 -1.52 9.65
N LEU A 235 -12.43 -1.07 8.48
CA LEU A 235 -11.89 0.10 7.81
C LEU A 235 -12.13 1.38 8.64
N ALA A 236 -13.30 1.49 9.29
CA ALA A 236 -13.65 2.60 10.18
C ALA A 236 -12.73 2.64 11.40
N GLY A 237 -12.68 1.55 12.17
CA GLY A 237 -11.86 1.45 13.38
C GLY A 237 -10.36 1.67 13.10
N ARG A 238 -9.86 1.21 11.95
CA ARG A 238 -8.49 1.54 11.49
C ARG A 238 -8.29 3.04 11.29
N THR A 239 -9.27 3.71 10.65
CA THR A 239 -9.23 5.14 10.35
C THR A 239 -9.30 5.95 11.65
N ASP A 240 -10.22 5.61 12.55
CA ASP A 240 -10.39 6.26 13.85
C ASP A 240 -9.11 6.19 14.68
N GLN A 241 -8.57 4.99 14.87
CA GLN A 241 -7.34 4.79 15.63
C GLN A 241 -6.15 5.52 15.02
N SER A 242 -6.06 5.56 13.68
CA SER A 242 -4.98 6.27 13.00
C SER A 242 -5.09 7.79 13.19
N ALA A 243 -6.30 8.35 13.12
CA ALA A 243 -6.56 9.76 13.33
C ALA A 243 -6.25 10.19 14.77
N ASP A 244 -6.70 9.41 15.76
CA ASP A 244 -6.47 9.70 17.17
C ASP A 244 -4.96 9.68 17.51
N LEU A 245 -4.22 8.70 16.97
CA LEU A 245 -2.76 8.63 17.15
C LEU A 245 -2.03 9.76 16.43
N LEU A 246 -2.50 10.19 15.26
CA LEU A 246 -1.90 11.33 14.55
C LEU A 246 -2.12 12.60 15.36
N GLN A 247 -3.34 12.83 15.86
CA GLN A 247 -3.62 13.97 16.72
C GLN A 247 -2.73 13.95 17.97
N MET A 248 -2.67 12.81 18.67
CA MET A 248 -1.80 12.63 19.82
C MET A 248 -0.34 13.00 19.51
N GLY A 249 0.21 12.50 18.41
CA GLY A 249 1.61 12.77 18.07
C GLY A 249 1.87 14.22 17.66
N LEU A 250 0.88 14.88 17.05
CA LEU A 250 0.98 16.26 16.59
C LEU A 250 0.86 17.27 17.74
N THR A 251 0.19 16.92 18.84
CA THR A 251 0.07 17.74 20.04
C THR A 251 1.01 17.34 21.18
N ALA A 252 1.69 16.20 21.08
CA ALA A 252 2.65 15.74 22.07
C ALA A 252 3.87 16.68 22.19
N PRO A 253 4.45 16.85 23.40
CA PRO A 253 5.69 17.57 23.58
C PRO A 253 6.81 17.05 22.67
N SER A 254 7.57 17.98 22.09
CA SER A 254 8.68 17.62 21.21
C SER A 254 9.89 17.11 21.98
N GLY A 255 10.67 16.22 21.37
CA GLY A 255 12.00 15.83 21.88
C GLY A 255 12.02 14.83 23.03
N GLN A 256 10.88 14.31 23.49
CA GLN A 256 10.82 13.22 24.46
C GLN A 256 10.90 11.84 23.78
N GLY A 257 11.25 10.80 24.55
CA GLY A 257 11.34 9.42 24.08
C GLY A 257 12.71 8.98 23.55
N VAL A 258 12.84 7.67 23.35
CA VAL A 258 14.02 7.04 22.74
C VAL A 258 13.96 7.14 21.21
N SER A 259 15.11 7.08 20.56
CA SER A 259 15.15 6.99 19.09
C SER A 259 14.53 5.67 18.62
N LEU A 260 13.76 5.72 17.54
CA LEU A 260 13.20 4.52 16.89
C LEU A 260 14.29 3.51 16.51
N ALA A 261 15.46 4.01 16.11
CA ALA A 261 16.60 3.19 15.74
C ALA A 261 17.19 2.44 16.96
N SER A 262 17.10 3.01 18.16
CA SER A 262 17.65 2.46 19.40
C SER A 262 16.60 1.80 20.31
N LEU A 263 15.33 1.73 19.89
CA LEU A 263 14.28 1.09 20.68
C LEU A 263 14.59 -0.41 20.80
N ALA A 264 14.79 -0.89 22.02
CA ALA A 264 15.08 -2.30 22.28
C ALA A 264 13.84 -3.18 22.04
N PRO A 265 13.99 -4.37 21.40
CA PRO A 265 12.91 -5.34 21.29
C PRO A 265 12.35 -5.76 22.66
N TYR A 266 11.04 -6.00 22.71
CA TYR A 266 10.35 -6.45 23.92
C TYR A 266 9.07 -7.23 23.55
N GLY A 267 8.52 -7.96 24.52
CA GLY A 267 7.28 -8.72 24.35
C GLY A 267 7.45 -10.00 23.51
N ASP A 268 6.34 -10.56 23.04
CA ASP A 268 6.35 -11.73 22.17
C ASP A 268 6.76 -11.34 20.73
N THR A 269 7.92 -11.85 20.32
CA THR A 269 8.48 -11.68 18.98
C THR A 269 8.59 -13.01 18.22
N GLY A 270 7.91 -14.05 18.70
CA GLY A 270 7.98 -15.43 18.21
C GLY A 270 7.29 -15.58 16.86
N ASP A 271 5.99 -15.86 16.90
CA ASP A 271 5.20 -16.21 15.72
C ASP A 271 4.42 -15.03 15.14
N VAL A 272 4.08 -15.14 13.86
CA VAL A 272 3.23 -14.17 13.17
C VAL A 272 1.79 -14.43 13.59
N ASN A 273 1.11 -13.41 14.11
CA ASN A 273 -0.28 -13.54 14.53
C ASN A 273 -1.21 -13.61 13.31
N ASP A 274 -2.06 -14.64 13.25
CA ASP A 274 -3.12 -14.77 12.24
C ASP A 274 -4.48 -14.50 12.90
N VAL A 275 -5.14 -13.42 12.46
CA VAL A 275 -6.45 -13.00 12.98
C VAL A 275 -7.61 -13.34 12.05
N SER A 276 -7.44 -14.30 11.13
CA SER A 276 -8.45 -14.62 10.12
C SER A 276 -9.77 -15.08 10.74
N ALA A 277 -9.71 -15.83 11.84
CA ALA A 277 -10.90 -16.37 12.51
C ALA A 277 -11.78 -15.25 13.08
N GLU A 278 -11.17 -14.18 13.59
CA GLU A 278 -11.84 -13.02 14.16
C GLU A 278 -12.30 -12.04 13.09
N ILE A 279 -11.48 -11.84 12.05
CA ILE A 279 -11.69 -10.81 11.03
C ILE A 279 -12.62 -11.29 9.91
N CYS A 280 -12.47 -12.52 9.42
CA CYS A 280 -13.14 -13.00 8.21
C CYS A 280 -14.20 -14.08 8.51
N ASN A 281 -14.98 -13.88 9.57
CA ASN A 281 -16.18 -14.66 9.85
C ASN A 281 -17.48 -13.89 9.52
N PRO A 282 -18.63 -14.58 9.36
CA PRO A 282 -19.91 -13.95 9.03
C PRO A 282 -20.38 -12.89 10.04
N LYS A 283 -20.11 -13.09 11.34
CA LYS A 283 -20.51 -12.13 12.39
C LYS A 283 -19.73 -10.81 12.25
N ALA A 284 -18.41 -10.88 12.06
CA ALA A 284 -17.58 -9.70 11.82
C ALA A 284 -17.95 -9.00 10.51
N ALA A 285 -18.31 -9.75 9.46
CA ALA A 285 -18.83 -9.17 8.22
C ALA A 285 -20.13 -8.39 8.43
N LYS A 286 -21.07 -8.95 9.21
CA LYS A 286 -22.34 -8.30 9.55
C LYS A 286 -22.13 -7.00 10.33
N VAL A 287 -21.32 -7.03 11.39
CA VAL A 287 -21.00 -5.84 12.18
C VAL A 287 -20.42 -4.72 11.29
N ARG A 288 -19.50 -5.06 10.38
CA ARG A 288 -18.92 -4.08 9.44
C ARG A 288 -19.93 -3.52 8.43
N SER A 289 -20.91 -4.32 8.02
CA SER A 289 -21.96 -3.82 7.11
C SER A 289 -22.95 -2.88 7.81
N GLU A 290 -23.15 -3.07 9.11
CA GLU A 290 -24.03 -2.25 9.95
C GLU A 290 -23.37 -0.92 10.36
N SER A 291 -22.05 -0.77 10.20
CA SER A 291 -21.31 0.48 10.48
C SER A 291 -21.45 1.53 9.36
N ARG A 292 -22.62 1.60 8.71
CA ARG A 292 -22.93 2.59 7.67
C ARG A 292 -24.06 3.50 8.11
N ASP A 293 -23.98 4.77 7.75
CA ASP A 293 -25.06 5.74 8.01
C ASP A 293 -26.24 5.54 7.04
N GLU A 294 -27.30 6.33 7.21
CA GLU A 294 -28.50 6.28 6.36
C GLU A 294 -28.21 6.55 4.86
N ALA A 295 -27.10 7.24 4.56
CA ALA A 295 -26.63 7.50 3.20
C ALA A 295 -25.69 6.38 2.68
N GLY A 296 -25.52 5.29 3.44
CA GLY A 296 -24.65 4.17 3.09
C GLY A 296 -23.16 4.48 3.21
N ARG A 297 -22.78 5.61 3.80
CA ARG A 297 -21.39 5.99 4.05
C ARG A 297 -20.88 5.29 5.30
N MET A 298 -19.57 5.09 5.37
CA MET A 298 -18.96 4.49 6.55
C MET A 298 -19.02 5.46 7.72
N VAL A 299 -19.49 5.01 8.87
CA VAL A 299 -19.47 5.80 10.11
C VAL A 299 -18.04 5.83 10.65
N ILE A 300 -17.50 7.03 10.81
CA ILE A 300 -16.19 7.30 11.41
C ILE A 300 -16.47 8.06 12.71
N HIS A 301 -15.87 7.62 13.81
CA HIS A 301 -16.17 8.16 15.15
C HIS A 301 -15.15 9.19 15.63
N SER A 302 -13.93 9.18 15.09
CA SER A 302 -12.89 10.11 15.50
C SER A 302 -13.30 11.56 15.15
N PRO A 303 -13.26 12.49 16.12
CA PRO A 303 -13.62 13.89 15.89
C PRO A 303 -12.61 14.63 15.00
N TYR A 304 -11.48 14.00 14.69
CA TYR A 304 -10.42 14.57 13.85
C TYR A 304 -10.56 14.21 12.37
N VAL A 305 -11.54 13.37 12.02
CA VAL A 305 -11.85 13.02 10.63
C VAL A 305 -13.13 13.72 10.22
N GLN A 306 -13.02 14.59 9.23
CA GLN A 306 -14.12 15.39 8.71
C GLN A 306 -14.54 14.89 7.33
N GLU A 307 -15.76 15.21 6.93
CA GLU A 307 -16.15 15.00 5.54
C GLU A 307 -15.43 15.99 4.62
N MET A 308 -15.12 15.56 3.40
CA MET A 308 -14.60 16.46 2.39
C MET A 308 -15.73 17.42 1.97
N THR A 309 -15.45 18.72 1.98
CA THR A 309 -16.40 19.77 1.55
C THR A 309 -16.52 19.85 0.03
N ARG A 310 -15.66 19.15 -0.71
CA ARG A 310 -15.66 19.03 -2.17
C ARG A 310 -15.42 17.58 -2.61
N PRO A 311 -15.77 17.22 -3.86
CA PRO A 311 -15.36 15.94 -4.43
C PRO A 311 -13.83 15.74 -4.41
N PRO A 312 -13.35 14.48 -4.31
CA PRO A 312 -11.93 14.18 -4.42
C PRO A 312 -11.34 14.60 -5.77
N GLU A 313 -10.11 15.09 -5.74
CA GLU A 313 -9.30 15.34 -6.93
C GLU A 313 -8.61 14.05 -7.40
N TYR A 314 -8.69 13.80 -8.70
CA TYR A 314 -8.15 12.59 -9.31
C TYR A 314 -6.95 12.92 -10.19
N SER A 315 -5.79 12.36 -9.86
CA SER A 315 -4.64 12.38 -10.77
C SER A 315 -4.79 11.31 -11.85
N PHE A 316 -4.48 11.63 -13.10
CA PHE A 316 -4.39 10.61 -14.13
C PHE A 316 -3.31 9.57 -13.79
N ALA A 317 -3.64 8.30 -13.99
CA ALA A 317 -2.76 7.15 -13.86
C ALA A 317 -3.32 6.02 -14.75
N GLY A 318 -2.77 5.88 -15.95
CA GLY A 318 -3.31 4.99 -16.98
C GLY A 318 -2.24 4.40 -17.88
N LEU A 319 -2.71 3.65 -18.88
CA LEU A 319 -1.86 3.08 -19.92
C LEU A 319 -1.28 4.18 -20.80
N ILE A 320 -0.10 3.94 -21.36
CA ILE A 320 0.46 4.78 -22.44
C ILE A 320 -0.45 4.62 -23.67
N PRO A 321 -0.95 5.70 -24.27
CA PRO A 321 -1.77 5.62 -25.48
C PRO A 321 -1.08 4.80 -26.58
N GLY A 322 -1.82 3.92 -27.24
CA GLY A 322 -1.27 3.05 -28.30
C GLY A 322 -0.41 1.87 -27.80
N SER A 323 -0.22 1.68 -26.49
CA SER A 323 0.44 0.49 -25.93
C SER A 323 -0.42 -0.78 -25.95
N GLU A 324 -1.58 -0.73 -26.61
CA GLU A 324 -2.40 -1.89 -26.89
C GLU A 324 -1.64 -2.78 -27.88
N THR A 325 -1.04 -3.86 -27.39
CA THR A 325 -0.46 -4.87 -28.27
C THR A 325 -1.57 -5.43 -29.15
N VAL A 326 -1.42 -5.28 -30.46
CA VAL A 326 -2.10 -6.13 -31.45
C VAL A 326 -1.83 -7.55 -31.01
N ALA A 327 -2.88 -8.30 -30.67
CA ALA A 327 -2.73 -9.70 -30.32
C ALA A 327 -2.08 -10.39 -31.52
N VAL A 328 -0.81 -10.75 -31.40
CA VAL A 328 -0.20 -11.72 -32.32
C VAL A 328 -0.90 -13.02 -31.99
N ASN A 329 -1.97 -13.31 -32.73
CA ASN A 329 -2.56 -14.63 -32.74
C ASN A 329 -1.44 -15.58 -33.15
N ALA A 330 -0.86 -16.26 -32.16
CA ALA A 330 -0.02 -17.42 -32.38
C ALA A 330 -0.85 -18.39 -33.23
N ALA A 331 -0.45 -18.53 -34.49
CA ALA A 331 -1.10 -19.37 -35.47
C ALA A 331 -1.23 -20.79 -34.92
N LYS A 332 -2.43 -21.14 -34.48
CA LYS A 332 -2.90 -22.53 -34.40
C LYS A 332 -3.77 -22.76 -35.62
N GLY A 333 -3.33 -23.69 -36.47
CA GLY A 333 -4.17 -24.32 -37.47
C GLY A 333 -3.99 -23.77 -38.87
N ALA A 334 -3.32 -24.57 -39.71
CA ALA A 334 -3.49 -24.51 -41.14
C ALA A 334 -4.98 -24.66 -41.52
N GLY A 335 -5.48 -23.80 -42.41
CA GLY A 335 -6.84 -23.92 -42.94
C GLY A 335 -7.36 -22.69 -43.72
N LYS A 336 -6.94 -22.58 -44.98
CA LYS A 336 -7.59 -21.93 -46.16
C LYS A 336 -8.26 -20.54 -46.05
N GLY A 337 -7.81 -19.63 -46.94
CA GLY A 337 -8.48 -18.40 -47.40
C GLY A 337 -8.15 -17.18 -46.51
N GLU A 338 -7.62 -16.05 -46.97
CA GLU A 338 -7.86 -15.28 -48.20
C GLU A 338 -6.64 -14.37 -48.46
N LEU A 339 -6.43 -14.00 -49.72
CA LEU A 339 -5.26 -13.28 -50.22
C LEU A 339 -5.17 -11.85 -49.65
N ALA A 340 -3.96 -11.46 -49.27
CA ALA A 340 -3.62 -10.09 -48.86
C ALA A 340 -3.89 -9.09 -50.01
N ASN A 341 -4.48 -7.94 -49.68
CA ASN A 341 -4.55 -6.78 -50.56
C ASN A 341 -3.13 -6.26 -50.83
N VAL A 342 -2.53 -6.72 -51.92
CA VAL A 342 -1.31 -6.16 -52.50
C VAL A 342 -1.73 -5.00 -53.41
N PRO A 343 -1.27 -3.75 -53.18
CA PRO A 343 -1.57 -2.63 -54.07
C PRO A 343 -0.99 -2.87 -55.47
N ILE A 344 -1.81 -2.71 -56.51
CA ILE A 344 -1.41 -2.82 -57.91
C ILE A 344 -0.56 -1.60 -58.30
N PRO A 345 0.66 -1.76 -58.84
CA PRO A 345 1.45 -0.63 -59.33
C PRO A 345 0.77 0.04 -60.54
N ILE A 346 0.62 1.36 -60.49
CA ILE A 346 0.08 2.16 -61.59
C ILE A 346 1.20 2.41 -62.62
N PRO A 347 0.97 2.19 -63.93
CA PRO A 347 1.95 2.52 -64.96
C PRO A 347 2.30 4.01 -64.98
N ARG A 348 3.58 4.32 -65.20
CA ARG A 348 4.09 5.71 -65.28
C ARG A 348 3.53 6.39 -66.55
N PRO A 349 2.99 7.62 -66.49
CA PRO A 349 2.50 8.34 -67.67
C PRO A 349 3.66 8.65 -68.62
N THR A 350 3.45 8.44 -69.92
CA THR A 350 4.36 8.87 -70.98
C THR A 350 4.01 10.29 -71.41
N PHE A 351 4.78 11.27 -70.90
CA PHE A 351 5.10 12.51 -71.60
C PHE A 351 6.55 12.84 -71.31
#